data_AF-A0A5N6EML5-F1
#
_entry.id   AF-A0A5N6EML5-F1
#
_cell.length_a   1.000
_cell.length_b   1.000
_cell.length_c   1.000
_cell.angle_alpha   90.00
_cell.angle_beta   90.00
_cell.angle_gamma   90.00
#
_symmetry.space_group_name_H-M   'P 1'
#
loop_
_entity.id
_entity.type
_entity.pdbx_description
1 polymer ?
#
loop_
_entity_poly.entity_id
_entity_poly.type
_entity_poly.pdbx_seq_one_letter_code
_entity_poly.pdbx_strand_id
1 'polypeptide(L)'
;MGTIQVPQTLPRQISDRYNCKKSEIESIVMSSCHSIDESPEANIVRDLRSESTEDFQTRKISLFRRHRAAAIDEFTNVIMNMWPCRAPTMTRYDGIVAMSQYVDVQKALIFASALFESWYDNKCFFEYLTEIETMLGRESWQPWRVKHAQPIFRRGLISIDDIFASLAPFHVSFSGTDLTDFVLRGNRSEESMA
;
A
#
# COMPACT_ATOMS: atom_id res chain seq x y z
N MET A 1 -6.39 27.16 5.94
CA MET A 1 -6.98 25.82 6.12
C MET A 1 -6.32 24.91 5.11
N GLY A 2 -5.78 23.76 5.54
CA GLY A 2 -5.20 22.77 4.62
C GLY A 2 -6.32 21.98 3.97
N THR A 3 -6.36 21.92 2.65
CA THR A 3 -7.24 21.03 1.90
C THR A 3 -6.66 19.62 1.92
N ILE A 4 -7.35 18.69 2.60
CA ILE A 4 -7.00 17.26 2.57
C ILE A 4 -7.28 16.74 1.15
N GLN A 5 -6.29 16.13 0.51
CA GLN A 5 -6.49 15.47 -0.78
C GLN A 5 -6.87 14.01 -0.57
N VAL A 6 -8.03 13.63 -1.13
CA VAL A 6 -8.49 12.24 -1.13
C VAL A 6 -7.53 11.41 -2.00
N PRO A 7 -7.02 10.26 -1.51
CA PRO A 7 -6.26 9.33 -2.32
C PRO A 7 -7.06 8.94 -3.57
N GLN A 8 -6.42 8.99 -4.74
CA GLN A 8 -7.04 8.66 -6.02
C GLN A 8 -7.34 7.16 -6.16
N THR A 9 -6.83 6.33 -5.26
CA THR A 9 -6.97 4.87 -5.24
C THR A 9 -7.51 4.42 -3.89
N LEU A 10 -8.51 3.53 -3.92
CA LEU A 10 -9.01 2.85 -2.72
C LEU A 10 -7.98 1.78 -2.27
N PRO A 11 -7.84 1.53 -0.96
CA PRO A 11 -6.89 0.55 -0.44
C PRO A 11 -7.18 -0.83 -1.02
N ARG A 12 -6.14 -1.49 -1.54
CA ARG A 12 -6.20 -2.88 -1.97
C ARG A 12 -5.94 -3.76 -0.75
N GLN A 13 -6.95 -4.54 -0.36
CA GLN A 13 -6.88 -5.51 0.75
C GLN A 13 -6.32 -4.92 2.06
N ILE A 14 -7.21 -4.29 2.85
CA ILE A 14 -6.90 -3.66 4.14
C ILE A 14 -6.14 -4.58 5.11
N SER A 15 -6.30 -5.91 4.98
CA SER A 15 -5.61 -6.93 5.77
C SER A 15 -4.09 -6.92 5.60
N ASP A 16 -3.56 -6.52 4.44
CA ASP A 16 -2.14 -6.66 4.11
C ASP A 16 -1.25 -5.65 4.84
N ARG A 17 -1.87 -4.66 5.50
CA ARG A 17 -1.19 -3.46 6.04
C ARG A 17 -0.40 -2.77 4.92
N TYR A 18 0.42 -1.78 5.30
CA TYR A 18 1.32 -1.06 4.39
C TYR A 18 2.80 -1.42 4.64
N ASN A 19 3.07 -2.49 5.38
CA ASN A 19 4.42 -2.88 5.75
C ASN A 19 5.03 -3.74 4.63
N CYS A 20 6.10 -3.24 4.03
CA CYS A 20 6.94 -3.99 3.11
C CYS A 20 7.54 -5.21 3.82
N LYS A 21 7.12 -6.43 3.45
CA LYS A 21 7.58 -7.67 4.10
C LYS A 21 8.63 -8.37 3.26
N LYS A 22 9.82 -8.55 3.84
CA LYS A 22 10.94 -9.25 3.19
C LYS A 22 10.54 -10.64 2.69
N SER A 23 9.83 -11.42 3.50
CA SER A 23 9.42 -12.78 3.18
C SER A 23 8.50 -12.89 1.96
N GLU A 24 7.65 -11.88 1.71
CA GLU A 24 6.76 -11.88 0.54
C GLU A 24 7.56 -11.64 -0.76
N ILE A 25 8.57 -10.76 -0.69
CA ILE A 25 9.52 -10.55 -1.79
C ILE A 25 10.37 -11.81 -2.01
N GLU A 26 10.95 -12.40 -0.97
CA GLU A 26 11.74 -13.63 -1.07
C GLU A 26 10.94 -14.76 -1.76
N SER A 27 9.67 -14.94 -1.38
CA SER A 27 8.78 -15.93 -2.00
C SER A 27 8.60 -15.69 -3.50
N ILE A 28 8.37 -14.44 -3.92
CA ILE A 28 8.27 -14.06 -5.33
C ILE A 28 9.56 -14.38 -6.09
N VAL A 29 10.70 -14.02 -5.52
CA VAL A 29 12.00 -14.24 -6.14
C VAL A 29 12.29 -15.73 -6.26
N MET A 30 12.01 -16.51 -5.21
CA MET A 30 12.14 -17.97 -5.24
C MET A 30 11.33 -18.61 -6.37
N SER A 31 10.11 -18.11 -6.63
CA SER A 31 9.24 -18.57 -7.73
C SER A 31 9.70 -18.16 -9.13
N SER A 32 10.65 -17.22 -9.20
CA SER A 32 11.21 -16.67 -10.44
C SER A 32 12.67 -17.13 -10.68
N CYS A 33 13.17 -18.05 -9.87
CA CYS A 33 14.53 -18.57 -10.04
C CYS A 33 14.66 -19.53 -11.21
N HIS A 34 15.83 -19.51 -11.84
CA HIS A 34 16.22 -20.50 -12.85
C HIS A 34 16.49 -21.88 -12.23
N SER A 35 16.37 -22.89 -13.07
CA SER A 35 16.79 -24.25 -12.76
C SER A 35 18.31 -24.38 -12.79
N ILE A 36 18.86 -25.49 -12.27
CA ILE A 36 20.30 -25.73 -12.32
C ILE A 36 20.82 -25.86 -13.76
N ASP A 37 19.98 -26.32 -14.69
CA ASP A 37 20.36 -26.54 -16.09
C ASP A 37 20.54 -25.21 -16.85
N GLU A 38 19.92 -24.14 -16.36
CA GLU A 38 20.01 -22.78 -16.89
C GLU A 38 21.11 -21.94 -16.19
N SER A 39 21.75 -22.50 -15.16
CA SER A 39 22.74 -21.81 -14.34
C SER A 39 24.18 -21.98 -14.86
N PRO A 40 25.13 -21.12 -14.46
CA PRO A 40 26.55 -21.32 -14.76
C PRO A 40 27.08 -22.69 -14.31
N GLU A 41 26.53 -23.24 -13.21
CA GLU A 41 26.91 -24.53 -12.67
C GLU A 41 26.59 -25.70 -13.60
N ALA A 42 25.66 -25.51 -14.56
CA ALA A 42 25.38 -26.49 -15.61
C ALA A 42 26.66 -26.91 -16.34
N ASN A 43 27.57 -25.96 -16.58
CA ASN A 43 28.78 -26.10 -17.39
C ASN A 43 30.03 -26.52 -16.59
N ILE A 44 29.91 -26.78 -15.29
CA ILE A 44 31.06 -27.22 -14.48
C ILE A 44 31.50 -28.61 -14.93
N VAL A 45 32.81 -28.76 -15.15
CA VAL A 45 33.44 -30.03 -15.54
C VAL A 45 33.93 -30.77 -14.29
N ARG A 46 33.82 -32.10 -14.33
CA ARG A 46 34.35 -32.99 -13.28
C ARG A 46 35.85 -33.17 -13.43
N ASP A 47 36.59 -33.14 -12.32
CA ASP A 47 38.00 -33.56 -12.33
C ASP A 47 38.10 -35.08 -12.24
N LEU A 48 38.39 -35.72 -13.38
CA LEU A 48 38.49 -37.18 -13.49
C LEU A 48 39.67 -37.79 -12.72
N ARG A 49 40.64 -36.98 -12.26
CA ARG A 49 41.84 -37.49 -11.57
C ARG A 49 41.65 -37.61 -10.06
N SER A 50 40.77 -36.80 -9.48
CA SER A 50 40.69 -36.61 -8.02
C SER A 50 39.28 -36.71 -7.45
N GLU A 51 38.24 -36.59 -8.29
CA GLU A 51 36.86 -36.43 -7.83
C GLU A 51 35.98 -37.60 -8.25
N SER A 52 35.25 -38.17 -7.30
CA SER A 52 34.24 -39.18 -7.59
C SER A 52 33.03 -38.57 -8.31
N THR A 53 32.18 -39.39 -8.93
CA THR A 53 30.91 -38.92 -9.50
C THR A 53 30.01 -38.27 -8.44
N GLU A 54 30.00 -38.82 -7.23
CA GLU A 54 29.15 -38.38 -6.12
C GLU A 54 29.63 -37.03 -5.57
N ASP A 55 30.95 -36.88 -5.38
CA ASP A 55 31.56 -35.62 -4.94
C ASP A 55 31.30 -34.51 -5.95
N PHE A 56 31.42 -34.82 -7.24
CA PHE A 56 31.13 -33.88 -8.32
C PHE A 56 29.69 -33.37 -8.29
N GLN A 57 28.71 -34.26 -8.18
CA GLN A 57 27.30 -33.87 -8.12
C GLN A 57 27.01 -33.06 -6.86
N THR A 58 27.57 -33.47 -5.72
CA THR A 58 27.43 -32.75 -4.45
C THR A 58 28.02 -31.35 -4.54
N ARG A 59 29.22 -31.20 -5.10
CA ARG A 59 29.87 -29.91 -5.35
C ARG A 59 29.03 -29.03 -6.27
N LYS A 60 28.56 -29.56 -7.41
CA LYS A 60 27.73 -28.82 -8.37
C LYS A 60 26.43 -28.31 -7.73
N ILE A 61 25.69 -29.18 -7.04
CA ILE A 61 24.43 -28.80 -6.38
C ILE A 61 24.67 -27.80 -5.24
N SER A 62 25.73 -27.98 -4.44
CA SER A 62 26.03 -27.09 -3.32
C SER A 62 26.45 -25.69 -3.78
N LEU A 63 27.22 -25.58 -4.87
CA LEU A 63 27.58 -24.30 -5.50
C LEU A 63 26.33 -23.59 -6.01
N PHE A 64 25.49 -24.29 -6.78
CA PHE A 64 24.26 -23.74 -7.32
C PHE A 64 23.35 -23.18 -6.21
N ARG A 65 23.12 -23.98 -5.16
CA ARG A 65 22.29 -23.54 -4.02
C ARG A 65 22.84 -22.30 -3.35
N ARG A 66 24.16 -22.21 -3.17
CA ARG A 66 24.81 -21.08 -2.51
C ARG A 66 24.68 -19.80 -3.35
N HIS A 67 25.01 -19.86 -4.63
CA HIS A 67 24.96 -18.69 -5.51
C HIS A 67 23.52 -18.24 -5.76
N ARG A 68 22.59 -19.18 -5.93
CA ARG A 68 21.15 -18.87 -6.00
C ARG A 68 20.66 -18.17 -4.73
N ALA A 69 21.04 -18.66 -3.54
CA ALA A 69 20.64 -18.03 -2.29
C ALA A 69 21.21 -16.60 -2.16
N ALA A 70 22.46 -16.39 -2.58
CA ALA A 70 23.06 -15.05 -2.61
C ALA A 70 22.32 -14.11 -3.57
N ALA A 71 21.97 -14.57 -4.78
CA ALA A 71 21.21 -13.78 -5.75
C ALA A 71 19.80 -13.41 -5.24
N ILE A 72 19.13 -14.34 -4.52
CA ILE A 72 17.83 -14.07 -3.91
C ILE A 72 17.94 -12.99 -2.83
N ASP A 73 18.91 -13.12 -1.91
CA ASP A 73 19.09 -12.13 -0.83
C ASP A 73 19.46 -10.76 -1.40
N GLU A 74 20.33 -10.72 -2.40
CA GLU A 74 20.75 -9.49 -3.06
C GLU A 74 19.58 -8.81 -3.79
N PHE A 75 18.78 -9.56 -4.57
CA PHE A 75 17.57 -9.01 -5.21
C PHE A 75 16.63 -8.44 -4.15
N THR A 76 16.37 -9.23 -3.11
CA THR A 76 15.44 -8.86 -2.05
C THR A 76 15.90 -7.59 -1.35
N ASN A 77 17.17 -7.50 -0.96
CA ASN A 77 17.71 -6.33 -0.29
C ASN A 77 17.64 -5.08 -1.17
N VAL A 78 17.98 -5.20 -2.46
CA VAL A 78 17.90 -4.06 -3.40
C VAL A 78 16.47 -3.57 -3.57
N ILE A 79 15.51 -4.48 -3.75
CA ILE A 79 14.09 -4.12 -3.89
C ILE A 79 13.54 -3.51 -2.60
N MET A 80 13.83 -4.12 -1.44
CA MET A 80 13.37 -3.61 -0.14
C MET A 80 13.86 -2.18 0.11
N ASN A 81 15.08 -1.83 -0.33
CA ASN A 81 15.63 -0.48 -0.20
C ASN A 81 14.95 0.57 -1.09
N MET A 82 14.16 0.14 -2.08
CA MET A 82 13.36 1.06 -2.90
C MET A 82 12.04 1.46 -2.22
N TRP A 83 11.67 0.82 -1.12
CA TRP A 83 10.48 1.21 -0.35
C TRP A 83 10.70 2.57 0.34
N PRO A 84 9.75 3.53 0.33
CA PRO A 84 8.41 3.46 -0.24
C PRO A 84 8.33 4.03 -1.67
N CYS A 85 8.47 3.15 -2.65
CA CYS A 85 8.17 3.43 -4.05
C CYS A 85 6.90 2.68 -4.46
N ARG A 86 6.13 3.21 -5.41
CA ARG A 86 4.96 2.52 -5.96
C ARG A 86 5.33 1.42 -6.95
N ALA A 87 6.36 1.64 -7.76
CA ALA A 87 6.82 0.71 -8.78
C ALA A 87 8.36 0.67 -8.79
N PRO A 88 9.00 -0.31 -8.13
CA PRO A 88 10.45 -0.41 -8.08
C PRO A 88 11.03 -0.69 -9.47
N THR A 89 12.19 -0.11 -9.77
CA THR A 89 12.89 -0.30 -11.05
C THR A 89 14.38 -0.54 -10.83
N MET A 90 14.97 -1.47 -11.58
CA MET A 90 16.33 -1.97 -11.35
C MET A 90 17.30 -1.63 -12.49
N THR A 91 17.12 -0.50 -13.16
CA THR A 91 17.83 -0.17 -14.42
C THR A 91 19.31 0.22 -14.27
N ARG A 92 19.78 0.54 -13.04
CA ARG A 92 21.15 1.03 -12.78
C ARG A 92 21.91 0.19 -11.76
N TYR A 93 21.50 -1.06 -11.56
CA TYR A 93 22.12 -1.90 -10.55
C TYR A 93 23.26 -2.73 -11.17
N ASP A 94 24.50 -2.44 -10.77
CA ASP A 94 25.70 -3.07 -11.33
C ASP A 94 25.71 -4.60 -11.17
N GLY A 95 25.08 -5.12 -10.11
CA GLY A 95 24.97 -6.56 -9.85
C GLY A 95 23.87 -7.28 -10.66
N ILE A 96 23.13 -6.59 -11.53
CA ILE A 96 21.97 -7.18 -12.23
C ILE A 96 22.37 -8.36 -13.11
N VAL A 97 23.56 -8.31 -13.72
CA VAL A 97 24.06 -9.36 -14.60
C VAL A 97 24.33 -10.64 -13.81
N ALA A 98 25.00 -10.55 -12.66
CA ALA A 98 25.27 -11.70 -11.81
C ALA A 98 23.98 -12.32 -11.24
N MET A 99 23.04 -11.46 -10.84
CA MET A 99 21.73 -11.87 -10.35
C MET A 99 20.90 -12.57 -11.43
N SER A 100 20.92 -12.06 -12.67
CA SER A 100 20.18 -12.63 -13.80
C SER A 100 20.62 -14.04 -14.20
N GLN A 101 21.79 -14.50 -13.73
CA GLN A 101 22.22 -15.88 -13.93
C GLN A 101 21.42 -16.89 -13.10
N TYR A 102 20.74 -16.43 -12.04
CA TYR A 102 20.04 -17.28 -11.08
C TYR A 102 18.55 -16.93 -10.93
N VAL A 103 18.17 -15.70 -11.27
CA VAL A 103 16.83 -15.17 -11.10
C VAL A 103 16.37 -14.52 -12.40
N ASP A 104 15.16 -14.84 -12.86
CA ASP A 104 14.47 -14.06 -13.88
C ASP A 104 14.07 -12.70 -13.28
N VAL A 105 14.97 -11.73 -13.42
CA VAL A 105 14.84 -10.39 -12.84
C VAL A 105 13.59 -9.68 -13.35
N GLN A 106 13.24 -9.86 -14.63
CA GLN A 106 12.09 -9.20 -15.22
C GLN A 106 10.79 -9.75 -14.62
N LYS A 107 10.66 -11.08 -14.56
CA LYS A 107 9.51 -11.74 -13.94
C LYS A 107 9.39 -11.38 -12.46
N ALA A 108 10.49 -11.43 -11.72
CA ALA A 108 10.51 -11.08 -10.30
C ALA A 108 10.10 -9.61 -10.07
N LEU A 109 10.58 -8.68 -10.91
CA LEU A 109 10.22 -7.25 -10.85
C LEU A 109 8.74 -7.01 -11.11
N ILE A 110 8.13 -7.71 -12.06
CA ILE A 110 6.69 -7.59 -12.36
C ILE A 110 5.87 -7.94 -11.12
N PHE A 111 6.17 -9.09 -10.50
CA PHE A 111 5.45 -9.53 -9.30
C PHE A 111 5.73 -8.64 -8.09
N ALA A 112 6.98 -8.22 -7.88
CA ALA A 112 7.33 -7.30 -6.79
C ALA A 112 6.63 -5.94 -6.96
N SER A 113 6.51 -5.44 -8.18
CA SER A 113 5.82 -4.18 -8.47
C SER A 113 4.34 -4.23 -8.10
N ALA A 114 3.67 -5.37 -8.30
CA ALA A 114 2.28 -5.54 -7.89
C ALA A 114 2.11 -5.48 -6.36
N LEU A 115 3.04 -6.06 -5.59
CA LEU A 115 3.04 -5.93 -4.13
C LEU A 115 3.33 -4.49 -3.69
N PHE A 116 4.34 -3.86 -4.28
CA PHE A 116 4.71 -2.47 -3.97
C PHE A 116 3.56 -1.51 -4.25
N GLU A 117 2.82 -1.70 -5.34
CA GLU A 117 1.62 -0.91 -5.62
C GLU A 117 0.58 -1.05 -4.50
N SER A 118 0.28 -2.29 -4.08
CA SER A 118 -0.67 -2.56 -3.00
C SER A 118 -0.24 -1.91 -1.68
N TRP A 119 1.01 -2.11 -1.28
CA TRP A 119 1.54 -1.52 -0.06
C TRP A 119 1.55 0.01 -0.12
N TYR A 120 1.89 0.59 -1.27
CA TYR A 120 1.96 2.03 -1.46
C TYR A 120 0.57 2.66 -1.40
N ASP A 121 -0.41 2.08 -2.08
CA ASP A 121 -1.81 2.52 -2.01
C ASP A 121 -2.32 2.45 -0.57
N ASN A 122 -2.02 1.37 0.15
CA ASN A 122 -2.36 1.24 1.57
C ASN A 122 -1.66 2.30 2.43
N LYS A 123 -0.37 2.58 2.20
CA LYS A 123 0.37 3.64 2.91
C LYS A 123 -0.31 5.00 2.72
N CYS A 124 -0.62 5.38 1.48
CA CYS A 124 -1.31 6.65 1.18
C CYS A 124 -2.68 6.74 1.84
N PHE A 125 -3.44 5.63 1.87
CA PHE A 125 -4.72 5.59 2.55
C PHE A 125 -4.59 5.79 4.07
N PHE A 126 -3.62 5.14 4.71
CA PHE A 126 -3.37 5.33 6.14
C PHE A 126 -2.89 6.76 6.45
N GLU A 127 -2.02 7.34 5.62
CA GLU A 127 -1.59 8.74 5.76
C GLU A 127 -2.77 9.72 5.69
N TYR A 128 -3.71 9.48 4.76
CA TYR A 128 -4.95 10.26 4.65
C TYR A 128 -5.83 10.15 5.91
N LEU A 129 -6.02 8.94 6.44
CA LEU A 129 -6.80 8.75 7.68
C LEU A 129 -6.14 9.44 8.88
N THR A 130 -4.81 9.38 8.98
CA THR A 130 -4.06 10.10 10.01
C THR A 130 -4.19 11.61 9.85
N GLU A 131 -4.17 12.15 8.62
CA GLU A 131 -4.38 13.58 8.39
C GLU A 131 -5.77 14.03 8.88
N ILE A 132 -6.82 13.27 8.55
CA ILE A 132 -8.17 13.50 9.06
C ILE A 132 -8.18 13.50 10.59
N GLU A 133 -7.66 12.45 11.23
CA GLU A 133 -7.62 12.35 12.68
C GLU A 133 -6.93 13.56 13.32
N THR A 134 -5.80 14.00 12.76
CA THR A 134 -5.08 15.17 13.28
C THR A 134 -5.86 16.47 13.12
N MET A 135 -6.66 16.63 12.06
CA MET A 135 -7.52 17.80 11.89
C MET A 135 -8.67 17.79 12.91
N LEU A 136 -9.35 16.65 13.08
CA LEU A 136 -10.43 16.54 14.07
C LEU A 136 -9.90 16.64 15.51
N GLY A 137 -8.65 16.25 15.78
CA GLY A 137 -8.02 16.42 17.09
C GLY A 137 -7.59 17.85 17.40
N ARG A 138 -7.34 18.68 16.38
CA ARG A 138 -7.00 20.11 16.53
C ARG A 138 -8.22 20.99 16.77
N GLU A 139 -9.38 20.59 16.26
CA GLU A 139 -10.63 21.22 16.62
C GLU A 139 -11.01 20.77 18.02
N SER A 140 -11.09 21.70 18.99
CA SER A 140 -11.70 21.37 20.27
C SER A 140 -13.14 21.00 19.96
N TRP A 141 -13.48 19.72 20.04
CA TRP A 141 -14.85 19.26 20.00
C TRP A 141 -15.60 19.97 21.12
N GLN A 142 -16.28 21.05 20.78
CA GLN A 142 -17.28 21.61 21.65
C GLN A 142 -18.44 20.62 21.56
N PRO A 143 -18.78 19.90 22.64
CA PRO A 143 -19.98 19.09 22.64
C PRO A 143 -21.10 19.99 22.14
N TRP A 144 -21.83 19.55 21.13
CA TRP A 144 -23.04 20.26 20.71
C TRP A 144 -23.84 20.48 21.99
N ARG A 145 -23.89 21.73 22.46
CA ARG A 145 -24.77 22.13 23.55
C ARG A 145 -26.15 22.17 22.92
N VAL A 146 -26.71 20.99 22.69
CA VAL A 146 -28.13 20.84 22.52
C VAL A 146 -28.69 21.43 23.81
N LYS A 147 -29.25 22.63 23.72
CA LYS A 147 -30.12 23.12 24.78
C LYS A 147 -31.21 22.08 24.81
N HIS A 148 -31.12 21.11 25.73
CA HIS A 148 -32.19 20.17 25.96
C HIS A 148 -33.43 21.05 26.10
N ALA A 149 -34.35 20.95 25.13
CA ALA A 149 -35.66 21.53 25.32
C ALA A 149 -36.14 20.93 26.63
N GLN A 150 -36.33 21.79 27.63
CA GLN A 150 -36.84 21.36 28.93
C GLN A 150 -38.07 20.51 28.61
N PRO A 151 -38.10 19.22 28.99
CA PRO A 151 -39.25 18.40 28.70
C PRO A 151 -40.44 19.13 29.30
N ILE A 152 -41.41 19.49 28.46
CA ILE A 152 -42.67 20.01 28.96
C ILE A 152 -43.26 18.85 29.74
N PHE A 153 -43.09 18.85 31.06
CA PHE A 153 -43.69 17.84 31.94
C PHE A 153 -45.19 18.07 31.95
N ARG A 154 -45.87 17.65 30.87
CA ARG A 154 -47.30 17.35 30.92
C ARG A 154 -47.40 15.97 31.55
N ARG A 155 -48.00 15.88 32.74
CA ARG A 155 -48.30 14.61 33.39
C ARG A 155 -49.32 13.86 32.51
N GLY A 156 -48.85 12.95 31.65
CA GLY A 156 -49.68 12.14 30.75
C GLY A 156 -48.85 11.31 29.77
N LEU A 157 -49.43 10.23 29.23
CA LEU A 157 -48.81 9.41 28.18
C LEU A 157 -48.70 10.24 26.89
N ILE A 158 -47.53 10.24 26.26
CA ILE A 158 -47.25 10.93 25.00
C ILE A 158 -47.70 10.01 23.85
N SER A 159 -48.62 10.47 23.00
CA SER A 159 -48.97 9.77 21.75
C SER A 159 -47.92 10.07 20.66
N ILE A 160 -47.80 9.20 19.65
CA ILE A 160 -46.96 9.45 18.47
C ILE A 160 -47.32 10.78 17.81
N ASP A 161 -48.61 11.12 17.75
CA ASP A 161 -49.07 12.38 17.15
C ASP A 161 -48.57 13.61 17.91
N ASP A 162 -48.37 13.51 19.23
CA ASP A 162 -47.84 14.62 20.05
C ASP A 162 -46.37 14.91 19.75
N ILE A 163 -45.60 13.91 19.31
CA ILE A 163 -44.19 14.06 18.94
C ILE A 163 -44.08 14.91 17.67
N PHE A 164 -44.90 14.60 16.67
CA PHE A 164 -44.90 15.30 15.37
C PHE A 164 -45.66 16.64 15.40
N ALA A 165 -46.56 16.84 16.37
CA ALA A 165 -47.21 18.12 16.62
C ALA A 165 -46.33 19.12 17.40
N SER A 166 -45.22 18.67 18.00
CA SER A 166 -44.30 19.55 18.70
C SER A 166 -43.54 20.45 17.70
N LEU A 167 -43.57 21.77 17.92
CA LEU A 167 -42.80 22.71 17.11
C LEU A 167 -41.32 22.33 17.19
N ALA A 168 -40.68 22.18 16.03
CA ALA A 168 -39.26 21.88 15.94
C ALA A 168 -38.46 22.84 16.84
N PRO A 169 -37.45 22.37 17.59
CA PRO A 169 -36.57 23.25 18.35
C PRO A 169 -36.00 24.29 17.39
N PHE A 170 -36.14 25.55 17.78
CA PHE A 170 -35.86 26.75 17.00
C PHE A 170 -34.63 26.59 16.10
N HIS A 171 -34.79 26.95 14.83
CA HIS A 171 -33.71 27.04 13.86
C HIS A 171 -32.61 27.95 14.43
N VAL A 172 -31.48 27.37 14.82
CA VAL A 172 -30.29 28.17 15.10
C VAL A 172 -29.90 28.78 13.76
N SER A 173 -30.01 30.10 13.64
CA SER A 173 -29.50 30.80 12.47
C SER A 173 -28.02 30.47 12.35
N PHE A 174 -27.66 29.63 11.39
CA PHE A 174 -26.28 29.55 10.91
C PHE A 174 -25.94 30.96 10.45
N SER A 175 -25.08 31.67 11.18
CA SER A 175 -24.46 32.88 10.67
C SER A 175 -23.68 32.45 9.44
N GLY A 176 -24.13 32.91 8.28
CA GLY A 176 -23.70 32.42 6.99
C GLY A 176 -22.19 32.50 6.80
N THR A 177 -21.63 31.35 6.44
CA THR A 177 -20.80 31.27 5.24
C THR A 177 -21.31 30.07 4.47
N ASP A 178 -21.77 30.37 3.26
CA ASP A 178 -22.63 29.58 2.40
C ASP A 178 -21.95 28.28 1.95
N LEU A 179 -22.50 27.13 2.37
CA LEU A 179 -22.02 25.80 1.96
C LEU A 179 -22.26 25.53 0.47
N THR A 180 -23.03 26.38 -0.24
CA THR A 180 -23.28 26.22 -1.67
C THR A 180 -22.12 26.70 -2.56
N ASP A 181 -21.22 27.54 -2.04
CA ASP A 181 -20.09 28.06 -2.84
C ASP A 181 -18.98 27.00 -3.05
N PHE A 182 -18.94 25.97 -2.20
CA PHE A 182 -18.00 24.85 -2.34
C PHE A 182 -18.42 23.80 -3.40
N VAL A 183 -19.72 23.69 -3.70
CA VAL A 183 -20.23 22.66 -4.62
C VAL A 183 -20.25 23.16 -6.07
N LEU A 184 -20.32 24.48 -6.30
CA LEU A 184 -20.48 25.03 -7.66
C LEU A 184 -19.17 25.46 -8.34
N ARG A 185 -18.03 25.49 -7.63
CA ARG A 185 -16.73 25.87 -8.20
C ARG A 185 -15.95 24.71 -8.85
N GLY A 186 -16.50 23.50 -8.85
CA GLY A 186 -15.88 22.30 -9.45
C GLY A 186 -16.20 22.07 -10.93
N ASN A 187 -17.18 22.77 -11.50
CA ASN A 187 -17.69 22.48 -12.85
C ASN A 187 -17.69 23.72 -13.74
N ARG A 188 -16.51 24.23 -14.13
CA ARG A 188 -16.32 25.04 -15.35
C ARG A 188 -14.84 25.42 -15.49
N SER A 189 -14.10 24.72 -16.33
CA SER A 189 -13.01 25.25 -17.17
C SER A 189 -12.41 24.14 -18.05
N GLU A 190 -13.21 23.59 -18.96
CA GLU A 190 -12.70 23.11 -20.25
C GLU A 190 -13.68 23.60 -21.33
N GLU A 191 -13.14 23.95 -22.49
CA GLU A 191 -13.79 24.55 -23.68
C GLU A 191 -13.96 26.08 -23.69
N SER A 192 -12.92 26.79 -24.16
CA SER A 192 -12.96 27.53 -25.44
C SER A 192 -11.73 28.43 -25.59
N MET A 193 -10.73 27.93 -26.33
CA MET A 193 -9.75 28.75 -27.03
C MET A 193 -9.80 28.32 -28.50
N ALA A 194 -10.52 29.10 -29.29
CA ALA A 194 -10.35 29.27 -30.74
C ALA A 194 -10.84 30.67 -31.11
#